data_AF-A0A931CZG7-F1
#
_entry.id   AF-A0A931CZG7-F1
#
_cell.length_a   1.000
_cell.length_b   1.000
_cell.length_c   1.000
_cell.angle_alpha   90.00
_cell.angle_beta   90.00
_cell.angle_gamma   90.00
#
_symmetry.space_group_name_H-M   'P 1'
#
loop_
_entity.id
_entity.type
_entity.pdbx_description
1 polymer ?
#
loop_
_entity_poly.entity_id
_entity_poly.type
_entity_poly.pdbx_seq_one_letter_code
_entity_poly.pdbx_strand_id
1 'polypeptide(L)'
;DEMQQEVNSGRLGTEADTGFHMAIAYAAKNPLHILIMRNFYDYLFHGIRENLTSLYEDPENVEKIFAQHQAILEAISSRDSDRAYASMNIHISFVKEFFKNKKM
;
A
#
# COMPACT_ATOMS: atom_id res chain seq x y z
N ASP A 1 11.04 -8.38 0.99
CA ASP A 1 11.77 -9.17 -0.03
C ASP A 1 11.03 -9.22 -1.35
N GLU A 2 9.80 -9.76 -1.41
CA GLU A 2 8.98 -9.83 -2.65
C GLU A 2 8.72 -8.46 -3.28
N MET A 3 8.24 -7.49 -2.50
CA MET A 3 7.97 -6.13 -2.99
C MET A 3 9.22 -5.42 -3.55
N GLN A 4 10.39 -5.63 -2.95
CA GLN A 4 11.65 -5.05 -3.43
C GLN A 4 12.07 -5.68 -4.78
N GLN A 5 11.83 -6.99 -4.95
CA GLN A 5 12.13 -7.69 -6.20
C GLN A 5 11.24 -7.20 -7.34
N GLU A 6 9.94 -7.02 -7.07
CA GLU A 6 9.00 -6.43 -8.02
C GLU A 6 9.47 -5.02 -8.42
N VAL A 7 9.76 -4.15 -7.45
CA VAL A 7 10.23 -2.78 -7.71
C VAL A 7 11.50 -2.76 -8.57
N ASN A 8 12.46 -3.65 -8.29
CA ASN A 8 13.69 -3.78 -9.06
C ASN A 8 13.44 -4.25 -10.51
N SER A 9 12.28 -4.86 -10.79
CA SER A 9 11.85 -5.23 -12.14
C SER A 9 11.12 -4.09 -12.89
N GLY A 10 11.02 -2.91 -12.25
CA GLY A 10 10.37 -1.73 -12.79
C GLY A 10 8.85 -1.73 -12.65
N ARG A 11 8.30 -2.55 -11.75
CA ARG A 11 6.85 -2.62 -11.48
C ARG A 11 6.60 -2.76 -10.00
N LEU A 12 5.42 -2.36 -9.54
CA LEU A 12 4.90 -2.82 -8.27
C LEU A 12 3.58 -3.52 -8.53
N GLY A 13 3.53 -4.82 -8.28
CA GLY A 13 2.31 -5.60 -8.47
C GLY A 13 1.24 -5.22 -7.46
N THR A 14 -0.03 -5.14 -7.90
CA THR A 14 -1.20 -5.01 -7.01
C THR A 14 -1.22 -6.11 -5.95
N GLU A 15 -0.67 -7.29 -6.27
CA GLU A 15 -0.58 -8.43 -5.35
C GLU A 15 0.42 -8.18 -4.22
N ALA A 16 1.62 -7.64 -4.52
CA ALA A 16 2.62 -7.34 -3.51
C ALA A 16 2.16 -6.23 -2.55
N ASP A 17 1.51 -5.20 -3.09
CA ASP A 17 0.86 -4.13 -2.32
C ASP A 17 -0.25 -4.69 -1.40
N THR A 18 -1.16 -5.48 -1.96
CA THR A 18 -2.23 -6.15 -1.20
C THR A 18 -1.66 -7.05 -0.10
N GLY A 19 -0.63 -7.82 -0.41
CA GLY A 19 0.06 -8.70 0.53
C GLY A 19 0.64 -7.93 1.72
N PHE A 20 1.25 -6.78 1.48
CA PHE A 20 1.78 -5.91 2.54
C PHE A 20 0.71 -5.44 3.51
N HIS A 21 -0.39 -4.88 3.00
CA HIS A 21 -1.48 -4.40 3.84
C HIS A 21 -2.19 -5.53 4.60
N MET A 22 -2.39 -6.69 3.96
CA MET A 22 -2.95 -7.85 4.64
C MET A 22 -2.03 -8.37 5.74
N ALA A 23 -0.71 -8.37 5.53
CA ALA A 23 0.26 -8.74 6.56
C ALA A 23 0.16 -7.82 7.80
N ILE A 24 -0.01 -6.51 7.60
CA ILE A 24 -0.25 -5.56 8.70
C ILE A 24 -1.58 -5.89 9.42
N ALA A 25 -2.65 -6.15 8.67
CA ALA A 25 -3.95 -6.49 9.25
C ALA A 25 -3.89 -7.77 10.10
N TYR A 26 -3.19 -8.81 9.64
CA TYR A 26 -2.95 -10.04 10.40
C TYR A 26 -2.08 -9.78 11.63
N ALA A 27 -1.03 -8.96 11.51
CA ALA A 27 -0.14 -8.61 12.62
C ALA A 27 -0.86 -7.87 13.75
N ALA A 28 -1.89 -7.07 13.43
CA ALA A 28 -2.73 -6.38 14.41
C ALA A 28 -3.58 -7.33 15.27
N LYS A 29 -3.73 -8.61 14.89
CA LYS A 29 -4.53 -9.62 15.60
C LYS A 29 -5.95 -9.17 15.92
N ASN A 30 -6.54 -8.33 15.06
CA ASN A 30 -7.90 -7.84 15.18
C ASN A 30 -8.77 -8.48 14.08
N PRO A 31 -9.62 -9.47 14.42
CA PRO A 31 -10.45 -10.17 13.44
C PRO A 31 -11.37 -9.24 12.62
N LEU A 32 -11.86 -8.16 13.23
CA LEU A 32 -12.68 -7.17 12.52
C LEU A 32 -11.84 -6.43 11.47
N HIS A 33 -10.61 -6.02 11.82
CA HIS A 33 -9.72 -5.36 10.87
C HIS A 33 -9.35 -6.27 9.69
N ILE A 34 -9.05 -7.55 9.97
CA ILE A 34 -8.77 -8.55 8.92
C ILE A 34 -9.98 -8.72 8.00
N LEU A 35 -11.18 -8.85 8.57
CA LEU A 35 -12.42 -8.98 7.80
C LEU A 35 -12.67 -7.76 6.91
N ILE A 36 -12.50 -6.55 7.46
CA ILE A 36 -12.65 -5.30 6.69
C ILE A 36 -11.64 -5.26 5.54
N MET A 37 -10.36 -5.51 5.81
CA MET A 37 -9.31 -5.44 4.78
C MET A 37 -9.53 -6.46 3.67
N ARG A 38 -9.97 -7.68 4.01
CA ARG A 38 -10.30 -8.71 3.02
C ARG A 38 -11.44 -8.28 2.10
N ASN A 39 -12.55 -7.85 2.68
CA ASN A 39 -13.69 -7.36 1.89
C ASN A 39 -13.30 -6.13 1.07
N PHE A 40 -12.53 -5.21 1.65
CA PHE A 40 -12.04 -4.03 0.94
C PHE A 40 -11.25 -4.41 -0.30
N TYR A 41 -10.28 -5.33 -0.19
CA TYR A 41 -9.54 -5.82 -1.36
C TYR A 41 -10.42 -6.54 -2.37
N ASP A 42 -11.38 -7.37 -1.94
CA ASP A 42 -12.30 -8.07 -2.83
C ASP A 42 -13.17 -7.10 -3.65
N TYR A 43 -13.70 -6.03 -3.01
CA TYR A 43 -14.47 -4.99 -3.69
C TYR A 43 -13.61 -4.09 -4.59
N LEU A 44 -12.35 -3.87 -4.20
CA LEU A 44 -11.41 -3.04 -4.94
C LEU A 44 -10.74 -3.76 -6.11
N PHE A 45 -10.70 -5.09 -6.11
CA PHE A 45 -10.12 -5.88 -7.19
C PHE A 45 -10.77 -5.60 -8.57
N HIS A 46 -12.00 -5.09 -8.59
CA HIS A 46 -12.68 -4.69 -9.82
C HIS A 46 -12.46 -3.23 -10.25
N GLY A 47 -12.27 -2.28 -9.31
CA GLY A 47 -12.19 -0.84 -9.65
C GLY A 47 -10.89 -0.14 -9.28
N ILE A 48 -10.15 -0.65 -8.29
CA ILE A 48 -8.85 -0.10 -7.87
C ILE A 48 -7.69 -0.79 -8.56
N ARG A 49 -7.86 -2.03 -9.06
CA ARG A 49 -6.79 -2.70 -9.82
C ARG A 49 -6.32 -1.86 -11.01
N GLU A 50 -7.22 -1.40 -11.87
CA GLU A 50 -6.87 -0.54 -13.02
C GLU A 50 -6.29 0.81 -12.59
N ASN A 51 -6.78 1.36 -11.50
CA ASN A 51 -6.28 2.60 -10.92
C ASN A 51 -4.83 2.42 -10.40
N LEU A 52 -4.58 1.39 -9.60
CA LEU A 52 -3.25 1.05 -9.11
C LEU A 52 -2.31 0.66 -10.24
N THR A 53 -2.77 -0.03 -11.29
CA THR A 53 -1.94 -0.29 -12.48
C THR A 53 -1.35 1.01 -13.01
N SER A 54 -2.17 2.04 -13.20
CA SER A 54 -1.65 3.33 -13.69
C SER A 54 -0.75 4.08 -12.70
N LEU A 55 -0.93 3.86 -11.40
CA LEU A 55 -0.01 4.40 -10.38
C LEU A 55 1.36 3.72 -10.49
N TYR A 56 1.38 2.43 -10.79
CA TYR A 56 2.58 1.59 -10.88
C TYR A 56 3.22 1.54 -12.28
N GLU A 57 2.61 2.18 -13.29
CA GLU A 57 3.20 2.38 -14.62
C GLU A 57 4.28 3.47 -14.63
N ASP A 58 4.25 4.39 -13.67
CA ASP A 58 5.24 5.45 -13.51
C ASP A 58 6.35 5.01 -12.53
N PRO A 59 7.60 4.82 -13.00
CA PRO A 59 8.72 4.40 -12.16
C PRO A 59 8.97 5.32 -10.96
N GLU A 60 8.72 6.63 -11.08
CA GLU A 60 8.89 7.54 -9.96
C GLU A 60 7.88 7.27 -8.84
N ASN A 61 6.64 6.91 -9.21
CA ASN A 61 5.61 6.58 -8.24
C ASN A 61 5.88 5.22 -7.58
N VAL A 62 6.42 4.26 -8.33
CA VAL A 62 6.86 2.97 -7.80
C VAL A 62 7.91 3.18 -6.70
N GLU A 63 8.94 3.99 -6.96
CA GLU A 63 9.98 4.30 -5.95
C GLU A 63 9.39 5.03 -4.73
N LYS A 64 8.52 6.02 -4.94
CA LYS A 64 7.86 6.78 -3.85
C LYS A 64 6.99 5.88 -2.97
N ILE A 65 6.17 5.01 -3.57
CA ILE A 65 5.32 4.07 -2.83
C ILE A 65 6.17 3.07 -2.05
N PHE A 66 7.23 2.54 -2.68
CA PHE A 66 8.12 1.62 -2.01
C PHE A 66 8.77 2.23 -0.78
N ALA A 67 9.28 3.46 -0.89
CA ALA A 67 9.83 4.20 0.24
C ALA A 67 8.80 4.45 1.36
N GLN A 68 7.54 4.73 0.99
CA GLN A 68 6.44 4.88 1.97
C GLN A 68 6.16 3.56 2.70
N HIS A 69 6.14 2.42 2.01
CA HIS A 69 5.97 1.11 2.63
C HIS A 69 7.13 0.76 3.57
N GLN A 70 8.37 1.08 3.20
CA GLN A 70 9.52 0.91 4.08
C GLN A 70 9.37 1.76 5.36
N ALA A 71 8.96 3.03 5.23
CA ALA A 71 8.76 3.90 6.39
C ALA A 71 7.66 3.37 7.34
N ILE A 72 6.57 2.83 6.80
CA ILE A 72 5.51 2.17 7.58
C ILE A 72 6.06 0.94 8.29
N LEU A 73 6.77 0.07 7.57
CA LEU A 73 7.33 -1.15 8.12
C LEU A 73 8.31 -0.85 9.26
N GLU A 74 9.23 0.09 9.06
CA GLU A 74 10.18 0.51 10.09
C GLU A 74 9.47 1.01 11.35
N ALA A 75 8.44 1.84 11.19
CA ALA A 75 7.68 2.37 12.30
C ALA A 75 6.99 1.24 13.09
N ILE A 76 6.34 0.30 12.39
CA ILE A 76 5.72 -0.89 13.00
C ILE A 76 6.77 -1.76 13.70
N SER A 77 7.90 -2.05 13.05
CA SER A 77 8.99 -2.85 13.61
C SER A 77 9.61 -2.21 14.86
N SER A 78 9.69 -0.88 14.90
CA SER A 78 10.14 -0.11 16.07
C SER A 78 9.09 0.00 17.19
N ARG A 79 7.87 -0.51 16.96
CA ARG A 79 6.71 -0.40 17.86
C ARG A 79 6.28 1.04 18.16
N ASP A 80 6.57 1.96 17.25
CA ASP A 80 6.13 3.35 17.31
C ASP A 80 4.78 3.48 16.60
N SER A 81 3.69 3.41 17.38
CA SER A 81 2.33 3.47 16.86
C SER A 81 2.00 4.80 16.19
N ASP A 82 2.52 5.90 16.74
CA ASP A 82 2.22 7.24 16.25
C ASP A 82 2.92 7.48 14.91
N ARG A 83 4.19 7.08 14.80
CA ARG A 83 4.92 7.13 13.52
C ARG A 83 4.31 6.18 12.50
N ALA A 84 3.86 4.99 12.90
CA ALA A 84 3.20 4.05 11.98
C ALA A 84 1.90 4.63 11.42
N TYR A 85 1.09 5.23 12.28
CA TYR A 85 -0.15 5.91 11.90
C TYR A 85 0.12 7.10 10.96
N ALA A 86 1.08 7.95 11.31
CA ALA A 86 1.46 9.10 10.48
C ALA A 86 1.97 8.65 9.10
N SER A 87 2.83 7.62 9.05
CA SER A 87 3.40 7.09 7.80
C SER A 87 2.32 6.50 6.89
N MET A 88 1.37 5.74 7.46
CA MET A 88 0.23 5.20 6.72
C MET A 88 -0.69 6.31 6.19
N ASN A 89 -0.92 7.37 6.97
CA ASN A 89 -1.71 8.51 6.51
C ASN A 89 -1.05 9.25 5.35
N ILE A 90 0.27 9.44 5.39
CA ILE A 90 1.03 10.02 4.28
C ILE A 90 0.86 9.16 3.03
N HIS A 91 1.01 7.84 3.16
CA HIS A 91 0.83 6.90 2.06
C HIS A 91 -0.56 6.97 1.43
N ILE A 92 -1.62 6.84 2.23
CA ILE A 92 -3.00 6.90 1.72
C ILE A 92 -3.32 8.28 1.12
N SER A 93 -2.76 9.36 1.67
CA SER A 93 -2.95 10.71 1.11
C SER A 93 -2.29 10.88 -0.25
N PHE A 94 -1.08 10.34 -0.43
CA PHE A 94 -0.39 10.34 -1.71
C PHE A 94 -1.20 9.60 -2.79
N VAL A 95 -1.67 8.38 -2.47
CA VAL A 95 -2.49 7.58 -3.39
C VAL A 95 -3.79 8.30 -3.75
N LYS A 96 -4.46 8.92 -2.76
CA LYS A 96 -5.68 9.71 -3.00
C LYS A 96 -5.43 10.91 -3.91
N GLU A 97 -4.34 11.64 -3.71
CA GLU A 97 -4.02 12.83 -4.50
C GLU A 97 -3.66 12.46 -5.95
N PHE A 98 -2.92 11.37 -6.15
CA PHE A 98 -2.66 10.83 -7.48
C PHE A 98 -3.96 10.58 -8.26
N PHE A 99 -4.94 9.90 -7.65
CA PHE A 99 -6.21 9.60 -8.31
C PHE A 99 -7.13 10.81 -8.48
N LYS A 100 -7.03 11.81 -7.60
CA LYS A 100 -7.74 13.07 -7.76
C LYS A 100 -7.23 13.82 -9.00
N ASN A 101 -5.91 13.87 -9.18
CA ASN A 101 -5.28 14.57 -10.30
C ASN A 101 -5.46 13.85 -11.63
N LYS A 102 -5.60 12.51 -11.62
CA LYS A 102 -5.92 11.72 -12.82
C LYS A 102 -7.36 11.91 -13.34
N LYS A 103 -8.30 12.31 -12.47
CA LYS A 103 -9.73 12.52 -12.85
C LYS A 103 -9.99 13.89 -13.49
N MET A 104 -9.00 14.78 -13.53
CA MET A 104 -9.03 16.06 -14.26
C MET A 104 -8.35 15.91 -15.62
#